data_AF-A0A7C7QIP6-F1
#
_entry.id   AF-A0A7C7QIP6-F1
#
_cell.length_a   1.000
_cell.length_b   1.000
_cell.length_c   1.000
_cell.angle_alpha   90.00
_cell.angle_beta   90.00
_cell.angle_gamma   90.00
#
_symmetry.space_group_name_H-M   'P 1'
#
loop_
_entity.id
_entity.type
_entity.pdbx_description
1 polymer ?
#
loop_
_entity_poly.entity_id
_entity_poly.type
_entity_poly.pdbx_seq_one_letter_code
_entity_poly.pdbx_strand_id
1 'polypeptide(L)' 'MDTNKGSKETTGQVCPICGLLTCFIELFGQESDFLKHMNNSWIEFLEGIKSLLDHYIDYLKEKKSTHKKRELIRIEVED' A
#
# COMPACT_ATOMS: atom_id res chain seq x y z
N MET A 1 37.73 -6.23 30.92
CA MET A 1 36.67 -5.33 31.42
C MET A 1 35.56 -5.36 30.40
N ASP A 2 34.68 -6.34 30.56
CA ASP A 2 33.48 -6.49 29.74
C ASP A 2 32.38 -5.60 30.30
N THR A 3 31.84 -4.71 29.47
CA THR A 3 30.46 -4.23 29.63
C THR A 3 29.82 -3.92 28.28
N ASN A 4 29.10 -4.92 27.79
CA ASN A 4 27.70 -4.83 27.38
C ASN A 4 27.36 -4.01 26.11
N LYS A 5 27.63 -4.62 24.94
CA LYS A 5 26.94 -4.29 23.69
C LYS A 5 25.51 -4.83 23.79
N GLY A 6 24.57 -3.94 24.12
CA GLY A 6 23.15 -4.28 24.20
C GLY A 6 22.64 -4.80 22.86
N SER A 7 22.61 -6.13 22.72
CA SER A 7 21.90 -6.82 21.65
C SER A 7 20.41 -6.68 21.93
N LYS A 8 19.77 -5.71 21.27
CA LYS A 8 18.31 -5.73 21.15
C LYS A 8 17.99 -6.83 20.15
N GLU A 9 17.83 -8.05 20.64
CA GLU A 9 17.24 -9.15 19.89
C GLU A 9 15.77 -8.77 19.61
N THR A 10 15.52 -8.13 18.47
CA THR A 10 14.18 -8.04 17.91
C THR A 10 13.94 -9.34 17.15
N THR A 11 13.47 -10.36 17.86
CA THR A 11 12.73 -11.48 17.23
C THR A 11 11.40 -10.93 16.72
N GLY A 12 11.47 -10.16 15.63
CA GLY A 12 10.34 -9.47 15.03
C GLY A 12 10.50 -9.62 13.53
N GLN A 13 9.51 -10.25 12.92
CA GLN A 13 9.32 -10.43 11.49
C GLN A 13 10.05 -9.33 10.69
N VAL A 14 11.21 -9.67 10.15
CA VAL A 14 12.05 -8.72 9.42
C VAL A 14 11.31 -8.41 8.13
N CYS A 15 10.71 -7.23 8.05
CA CYS A 15 10.16 -6.72 6.81
C CYS A 15 11.30 -6.72 5.77
N PRO A 16 11.20 -7.51 4.68
CA PRO A 16 12.28 -7.62 3.70
C PRO A 16 12.68 -6.26 3.11
N ILE A 17 11.70 -5.36 3.01
CA ILE A 17 11.89 -3.99 2.53
C ILE A 17 12.73 -3.17 3.52
N CYS A 18 12.52 -3.33 4.83
CA CYS A 18 13.31 -2.61 5.83
C CYS A 18 14.79 -3.04 5.78
N GLY A 19 15.06 -4.34 5.62
CA GLY A 19 16.43 -4.83 5.47
C GLY A 19 17.13 -4.27 4.24
N LEU A 20 16.42 -4.24 3.10
CA LEU A 20 16.93 -3.65 1.86
C LEU A 20 17.22 -2.14 2.00
N LEU A 21 16.32 -1.39 2.64
CA LEU A 21 16.49 0.05 2.91
C LEU A 21 17.71 0.29 3.81
N THR A 22 17.88 -0.49 4.87
CA THR A 22 19.06 -0.38 5.74
C THR A 22 20.35 -0.62 4.95
N CYS A 23 20.41 -1.66 4.10
CA CYS A 23 21.57 -1.89 3.24
C CYS A 23 21.87 -0.71 2.30
N PHE A 24 20.84 -0.09 1.70
CA PHE A 24 21.06 1.08 0.85
C PHE A 24 21.54 2.31 1.63
N ILE A 25 21.02 2.51 2.84
CA ILE A 25 21.46 3.58 3.72
C ILE A 25 22.93 3.40 4.13
N GLU A 26 23.34 2.17 4.46
CA GLU A 26 24.72 1.84 4.79
C GLU A 26 25.66 1.99 3.58
N LEU A 27 25.21 1.61 2.37
CA LEU A 27 26.04 1.61 1.17
C LEU A 27 26.22 3.01 0.55
N PHE A 28 25.15 3.80 0.48
CA PHE A 28 25.15 5.09 -0.21
C PHE A 28 25.26 6.28 0.77
N GLY A 29 25.01 6.08 2.06
CA GLY A 29 24.94 7.14 3.06
C GLY A 29 23.58 7.84 3.07
N GLN A 30 23.19 8.36 4.24
CA GLN A 30 21.84 8.91 4.50
C GLN A 30 21.48 10.10 3.60
N GLU A 31 22.46 10.89 3.16
CA GLU A 31 22.27 12.14 2.41
C GLU A 31 22.41 11.96 0.89
N SER A 32 22.58 10.73 0.41
CA SER A 32 22.82 10.47 -1.02
C SER A 32 21.65 10.87 -1.91
N ASP A 33 21.95 11.37 -3.09
CA ASP A 33 20.93 11.68 -4.10
C ASP A 33 20.16 10.42 -4.53
N PHE A 34 20.79 9.24 -4.44
CA PHE A 34 20.12 7.94 -4.62
C PHE A 34 18.94 7.78 -3.64
N LEU A 35 19.15 8.03 -2.34
CA LEU A 35 18.06 7.92 -1.35
C LEU A 35 16.98 8.97 -1.55
N LYS A 36 17.34 10.19 -1.98
CA LYS A 36 16.35 11.22 -2.34
C LYS A 36 15.47 10.76 -3.50
N HIS A 37 16.08 10.23 -4.56
CA HIS A 37 15.34 9.69 -5.70
C HIS A 37 14.49 8.46 -5.33
N MET A 38 15.01 7.59 -4.48
CA MET A 38 14.25 6.46 -3.94
C MET A 38 13.04 6.95 -3.14
N ASN A 39 13.19 7.95 -2.26
CA ASN A 39 12.09 8.51 -1.49
C ASN A 39 11.01 9.10 -2.40
N ASN A 40 11.38 9.85 -3.45
CA ASN A 40 10.42 10.33 -4.44
C ASN A 40 9.70 9.16 -5.14
N SER A 41 10.42 8.11 -5.50
CA SER A 41 9.82 6.91 -6.11
C SER A 41 8.84 6.20 -5.15
N TRP A 42 9.14 6.17 -3.84
CA TRP A 42 8.24 5.65 -2.82
C TRP A 42 6.99 6.50 -2.67
N ILE A 43 7.11 7.83 -2.74
CA ILE A 43 5.95 8.75 -2.72
C ILE A 43 5.02 8.43 -3.90
N GLU A 44 5.55 8.39 -5.12
CA GLU A 44 4.77 8.08 -6.34
C GLU A 44 4.08 6.71 -6.25
N PHE A 45 4.80 5.70 -5.73
CA PHE A 45 4.21 4.38 -5.52
C PHE A 45 3.04 4.41 -4.53
N LEU A 46 3.18 5.13 -3.42
CA LEU A 46 2.12 5.28 -2.41
C LEU A 46 0.94 6.09 -2.95
N GLU A 47 1.18 7.11 -3.77
CA GLU A 47 0.13 7.86 -4.48
C GLU A 47 -0.65 6.95 -5.45
N GLY A 48 0.05 6.05 -6.15
CA GLY A 48 -0.58 5.02 -6.98
C GLY A 48 -1.48 4.07 -6.18
N ILE A 49 -1.01 3.58 -5.02
CA ILE A 49 -1.83 2.76 -4.12
C ILE A 49 -3.06 3.53 -3.64
N LYS A 50 -2.89 4.81 -3.26
CA LYS A 50 -4.00 5.66 -2.83
C LYS A 50 -5.05 5.79 -3.95
N SER A 51 -4.62 6.10 -5.17
CA SER A 51 -5.54 6.19 -6.32
C SER A 51 -6.32 4.90 -6.56
N LEU A 52 -5.66 3.75 -6.43
CA LEU A 52 -6.31 2.45 -6.54
C LEU A 52 -7.37 2.22 -5.45
N LEU A 53 -7.06 2.58 -4.20
CA LEU A 53 -8.01 2.48 -3.08
C LEU A 53 -9.19 3.43 -3.26
N ASP A 54 -8.95 4.67 -3.70
CA ASP A 54 -10.01 5.64 -3.99
C ASP A 54 -10.96 5.10 -5.07
N HIS A 55 -10.42 4.55 -6.17
CA HIS A 55 -11.23 3.93 -7.22
C HIS A 55 -12.05 2.74 -6.71
N TYR A 56 -11.46 1.90 -5.85
CA TYR A 56 -12.18 0.78 -5.24
C TYR A 56 -13.30 1.24 -4.30
N ILE A 57 -13.08 2.31 -3.54
CA ILE A 57 -14.09 2.93 -2.69
C ILE A 57 -15.26 3.44 -3.54
N ASP A 58 -14.97 4.12 -4.65
CA ASP A 58 -16.00 4.67 -5.52
C ASP A 58 -16.83 3.57 -6.19
N TYR A 59 -16.18 2.50 -6.66
CA TYR A 59 -16.87 1.29 -7.13
C TYR A 59 -17.83 0.72 -6.06
N LEU A 60 -17.42 0.67 -4.79
CA LEU A 60 -18.29 0.20 -3.70
C LEU A 60 -19.46 1.16 -3.41
N LYS A 61 -19.27 2.47 -3.58
CA LYS A 61 -20.37 3.47 -3.45
C LYS A 61 -21.41 3.29 -4.57
N GLU A 62 -20.96 3.11 -5.81
CA GLU A 62 -21.82 2.87 -6.97
C GLU A 62 -22.57 1.53 -6.87
N LYS A 63 -21.90 0.49 -6.37
CA LYS A 63 -22.55 -0.79 -6.11
C LYS A 63 -23.67 -0.68 -5.06
N LYS A 64 -23.50 0.19 -4.05
CA LYS A 64 -24.57 0.48 -3.08
C LYS A 64 -25.71 1.28 -3.69
N SER A 65 -25.46 2.18 -4.64
CA SER A 65 -26.49 3.01 -5.28
C SER A 65 -27.31 2.24 -6.32
N THR A 66 -26.73 1.23 -6.97
CA THR A 66 -27.39 0.38 -7.99
C THR A 66 -28.38 -0.64 -7.42
N HIS A 67 -28.50 -0.78 -6.10
CA HIS A 67 -29.60 -1.53 -5.46
C HIS A 67 -30.96 -0.80 -5.48
N LYS A 68 -31.04 0.41 -6.05
CA LYS A 68 -32.34 1.04 -6.38
C LYS A 68 -32.99 0.31 -7.56
N LYS A 69 -33.84 -0.66 -7.21
CA LYS A 69 -35.04 -1.11 -7.93
C LYS A 69 -34.82 -1.43 -9.43
N ARG A 70 -34.32 -2.64 -9.74
CA ARG A 70 -34.70 -3.28 -11.01
C ARG A 70 -36.18 -3.65 -10.89
N GLU A 71 -37.06 -2.79 -11.40
CA GLU A 71 -38.45 -3.18 -11.63
C GLU A 71 -38.45 -4.32 -12.65
N LEU A 72 -38.86 -5.49 -12.21
CA LEU A 72 -39.11 -6.64 -13.07
C LEU A 72 -40.21 -6.23 -14.05
N ILE A 73 -39.86 -6.05 -15.32
CA ILE A 73 -40.84 -5.84 -16.38
C ILE A 73 -41.60 -7.16 -16.53
N ARG A 74 -42.88 -7.15 -16.15
CA ARG A 74 -43.77 -8.29 -16.29
C ARG A 74 -44.15 -8.39 -17.77
N ILE A 75 -43.68 -9.44 -18.45
CA ILE A 75 -44.09 -9.74 -19.82
C ILE A 75 -45.35 -10.59 -19.72
N GLU A 76 -46.46 -10.06 -20.25
CA GLU A 76 -47.70 -10.82 -20.40
C GLU A 76 -47.59 -11.68 -21.67
N VAL A 77 -47.93 -12.96 -21.54
CA VAL A 77 -47.99 -13.91 -22.66
C VAL A 77 -49.46 -14.08 -23.00
N GLU A 78 -49.84 -13.80 -24.25
CA GLU A 78 -51.17 -14.09 -24.77
C GLU A 78 -51.28 -15.60 -25.06
N ASP A 79 -52.44 -16.19 -24.71
CA ASP A 79 -52.78 -17.61 -24.81
C ASP A 79 -52.83 -18.15 -26.25
#